data_AF-A0A4Y8PQU2-F1
#
_entry.id   AF-A0A4Y8PQU2-F1
#
_cell.length_a   1.000
_cell.length_b   1.000
_cell.length_c   1.000
_cell.angle_alpha   90.00
_cell.angle_beta   90.00
_cell.angle_gamma   90.00
#
_symmetry.space_group_name_H-M   'P 1'
#
loop_
_entity.id
_entity.type
_entity.pdbx_description
1 polymer ?
#
loop_
_entity_poly.entity_id
_entity_poly.type
_entity_poly.pdbx_seq_one_letter_code
_entity_poly.pdbx_strand_id
1 'polypeptide(L)'
;MEPIAACVSGVVWSRVESQRGAYLLWRSAEPLRTLNTSPWGGGFGYHTCLINRQVDKSYAAEDPLAEMELFLRREELPPQDTAGLLTAARVRDAGRLALTARADDGGDMAIAAAEPAAPLLAGAGGGAAAIRERGGLTVEAWATAGLGNKARAGLTLPAAALYPGTINIIVLTNAQLTDAAMANAVITATEAKAAALQELAVRVAAHGAQPAASGLPADAALPLATGTTTDAVLIAATERGRLCSYAGTATRLGYMIGRTVYESVLEAARRWTPPDEAGAG
;
A
#
# COMPACT_ATOMS: atom_id res chain seq x y z
N MET A 1 -3.45 21.52 -0.25
CA MET A 1 -2.00 21.42 -0.48
C MET A 1 -1.81 21.13 -1.96
N GLU A 2 -0.82 21.73 -2.63
CA GLU A 2 -0.58 21.45 -4.04
C GLU A 2 -0.16 19.98 -4.25
N PRO A 3 -0.56 19.33 -5.36
CA PRO A 3 -0.11 17.98 -5.70
C PRO A 3 1.40 17.93 -5.86
N ILE A 4 2.03 16.90 -5.29
CA ILE A 4 3.46 16.63 -5.38
C ILE A 4 3.67 15.54 -6.43
N ALA A 5 4.69 15.69 -7.28
CA ALA A 5 5.06 14.65 -8.22
C ALA A 5 5.45 13.35 -7.49
N ALA A 6 4.88 12.23 -7.92
CA ALA A 6 5.37 10.91 -7.49
C ALA A 6 6.70 10.61 -8.19
N CYS A 7 7.44 9.62 -7.70
CA CYS A 7 8.66 9.14 -8.37
C CYS A 7 8.32 8.33 -9.62
N VAL A 8 7.11 7.76 -9.67
CA VAL A 8 6.54 7.17 -10.89
C VAL A 8 5.96 8.28 -11.76
N SER A 9 6.53 8.43 -12.95
CA SER A 9 6.13 9.44 -13.95
C SER A 9 4.63 9.42 -14.25
N GLY A 10 4.04 10.57 -14.56
CA GLY A 10 2.62 10.72 -14.85
C GLY A 10 1.68 10.45 -13.67
N VAL A 11 2.20 10.28 -12.46
CA VAL A 11 1.44 10.16 -11.21
C VAL A 11 1.79 11.33 -10.30
N VAL A 12 0.78 11.98 -9.75
CA VAL A 12 0.93 12.97 -8.68
C VAL A 12 0.21 12.45 -7.44
N TRP A 13 0.65 12.91 -6.27
CA TRP A 13 0.01 12.56 -5.01
C TRP A 13 -0.19 13.77 -4.12
N SER A 14 -1.11 13.68 -3.19
CA SER A 14 -1.34 14.70 -2.17
C SER A 14 -1.86 14.05 -0.90
N ARG A 15 -1.56 14.66 0.25
CA ARG A 15 -2.31 14.42 1.49
C ARG A 15 -3.43 15.45 1.55
N VAL A 16 -4.66 14.98 1.54
CA VAL A 16 -5.85 15.83 1.62
C VAL A 16 -6.38 15.81 3.05
N GLU A 17 -6.67 17.00 3.57
CA GLU A 17 -7.39 17.22 4.82
C GLU A 17 -8.67 17.95 4.45
N SER A 18 -9.78 17.22 4.37
CA SER A 18 -11.10 17.81 4.06
C SER A 18 -11.96 17.88 5.32
N GLN A 19 -13.11 18.55 5.21
CA GLN A 19 -14.12 18.54 6.28
C GLN A 19 -14.68 17.13 6.56
N ARG A 20 -14.44 16.15 5.67
CA ARG A 20 -14.94 14.78 5.76
C ARG A 20 -13.88 13.78 6.21
N GLY A 21 -12.63 14.22 6.35
CA GLY A 21 -11.53 13.42 6.87
C GLY A 21 -10.22 13.60 6.10
N ALA A 22 -9.20 12.93 6.63
CA ALA A 22 -7.87 12.89 6.04
C ALA A 22 -7.72 11.71 5.08
N TYR A 23 -7.01 11.89 3.98
CA TYR A 23 -6.67 10.78 3.09
C TYR A 23 -5.42 11.06 2.25
N LEU A 24 -4.75 9.99 1.81
CA LEU A 24 -3.77 10.08 0.73
C LEU A 24 -4.47 9.86 -0.60
N LEU A 25 -4.13 10.67 -1.60
CA LEU A 25 -4.70 10.63 -2.93
C LEU A 25 -3.58 10.60 -3.97
N TRP A 26 -3.65 9.63 -4.87
CA TRP A 26 -2.85 9.60 -6.10
C TRP A 26 -3.76 9.83 -7.30
N ARG A 27 -3.29 10.63 -8.25
CA ARG A 27 -3.94 10.88 -9.52
C ARG A 27 -2.98 10.61 -10.67
N SER A 28 -3.49 9.99 -11.72
CA SER A 28 -2.80 9.85 -12.98
C SER A 28 -3.67 10.34 -14.13
N ALA A 29 -3.05 10.95 -15.14
CA ALA A 29 -3.74 11.40 -16.34
C ALA A 29 -4.21 10.22 -17.22
N GLU A 30 -3.51 9.09 -17.14
CA GLU A 30 -3.82 7.84 -17.84
C GLU A 30 -4.20 6.76 -16.82
N PRO A 31 -5.10 5.82 -17.16
CA PRO A 31 -5.47 4.75 -16.24
C PRO A 31 -4.25 3.90 -15.86
N LEU A 32 -4.06 3.71 -14.56
CA LEU A 32 -3.11 2.75 -14.01
C LEU A 32 -3.75 1.37 -14.02
N ARG A 33 -3.02 0.36 -14.49
CA ARG A 33 -3.46 -1.04 -14.30
C ARG A 33 -3.27 -1.41 -12.83
N THR A 34 -4.32 -1.90 -12.19
CA THR A 34 -4.31 -2.18 -10.75
C THR A 34 -4.67 -3.62 -10.41
N LEU A 35 -4.10 -4.11 -9.30
CA LEU A 35 -4.60 -5.28 -8.57
C LEU A 35 -4.75 -4.88 -7.11
N ASN A 36 -5.98 -4.87 -6.62
CA ASN A 36 -6.33 -4.38 -5.29
C ASN A 36 -7.00 -5.48 -4.45
N THR A 37 -6.55 -5.69 -3.22
CA THR A 37 -7.14 -6.69 -2.31
C THR A 37 -8.26 -6.12 -1.42
N SER A 38 -8.51 -4.80 -1.44
CA SER A 38 -9.62 -4.19 -0.69
C SER A 38 -10.95 -4.26 -1.46
N PRO A 39 -12.09 -4.04 -0.79
CA PRO A 39 -13.40 -4.13 -1.44
C PRO A 39 -13.66 -3.08 -2.53
N TRP A 40 -13.20 -1.82 -2.37
CA TRP A 40 -13.51 -0.75 -3.31
C TRP A 40 -12.51 -0.70 -4.46
N GLY A 41 -12.98 -1.03 -5.68
CA GLY A 41 -12.10 -1.25 -6.83
C GLY A 41 -11.25 -2.50 -6.68
N GLY A 42 -11.79 -3.53 -6.01
CA GLY A 42 -11.11 -4.79 -5.73
C GLY A 42 -10.88 -5.66 -6.97
N GLY A 43 -9.86 -6.52 -6.91
CA GLY A 43 -9.43 -7.35 -8.03
C GLY A 43 -8.61 -6.58 -9.06
N PHE A 44 -8.59 -7.10 -10.30
CA PHE A 44 -7.93 -6.44 -11.42
C PHE A 44 -8.80 -5.30 -11.96
N GLY A 45 -8.19 -4.18 -12.32
CA GLY A 45 -8.90 -3.04 -12.87
C GLY A 45 -7.97 -2.00 -13.49
N TYR A 46 -8.57 -0.88 -13.90
CA TYR A 46 -7.87 0.29 -14.39
C TYR A 46 -8.44 1.52 -13.70
N HIS A 47 -7.58 2.32 -13.05
CA HIS A 47 -8.02 3.44 -12.23
C HIS A 47 -7.13 4.66 -12.44
N THR A 48 -7.71 5.85 -12.48
CA THR A 48 -6.96 7.11 -12.55
C THR A 48 -6.78 7.73 -11.17
N CYS A 49 -7.54 7.27 -10.17
CA CYS A 49 -7.47 7.72 -8.79
C CYS A 49 -7.20 6.54 -7.86
N LEU A 50 -6.25 6.70 -6.95
CA LEU A 50 -6.05 5.76 -5.83
C LEU A 50 -6.20 6.53 -4.53
N ILE A 51 -6.87 5.95 -3.53
CA ILE A 51 -6.97 6.57 -2.21
C ILE A 51 -6.63 5.60 -1.08
N ASN A 52 -6.04 6.14 -0.01
CA ASN A 52 -6.01 5.50 1.29
C ASN A 52 -6.65 6.45 2.30
N ARG A 53 -7.92 6.19 2.61
CA ARG A 53 -8.78 7.06 3.40
C ARG A 53 -8.68 6.74 4.88
N GLN A 54 -8.47 7.78 5.68
CA GLN A 54 -8.52 7.67 7.13
C GLN A 54 -9.98 7.62 7.61
N VAL A 55 -10.28 6.66 8.47
CA VAL A 55 -11.55 6.55 9.19
C VAL A 55 -11.31 6.57 10.70
N ASP A 56 -12.38 6.80 11.46
CA ASP A 56 -12.29 6.69 12.92
C ASP A 56 -11.96 5.24 13.34
N LYS A 57 -11.34 5.08 14.51
CA LYS A 57 -11.04 3.76 15.09
C LYS A 57 -12.31 2.96 15.39
N SER A 58 -13.42 3.66 15.69
CA SER A 58 -14.73 3.04 15.89
C SER A 58 -15.52 2.88 14.58
N TYR A 59 -14.88 3.02 13.41
CA TYR A 59 -15.56 2.85 12.13
C TYR A 59 -16.17 1.45 12.01
N ALA A 60 -17.49 1.40 11.88
CA ALA A 60 -18.28 0.19 11.74
C ALA A 60 -19.50 0.50 10.88
N ALA A 61 -19.25 0.90 9.62
CA ALA A 61 -20.33 1.12 8.67
C ALA A 61 -21.06 -0.20 8.37
N GLU A 62 -22.39 -0.15 8.38
CA GLU A 62 -23.25 -1.31 8.05
C GLU A 62 -23.06 -1.72 6.58
N ASP A 63 -22.96 -0.73 5.69
CA ASP A 63 -22.58 -0.89 4.29
C ASP A 63 -21.34 -0.03 3.97
N PRO A 64 -20.12 -0.57 4.13
CA PRO A 64 -18.88 0.14 3.83
C PRO A 64 -18.72 0.54 2.36
N LEU A 65 -19.37 -0.17 1.42
CA LEU A 65 -19.26 0.14 0.00
C LEU A 65 -20.11 1.35 -0.35
N ALA A 66 -21.38 1.37 0.08
CA ALA A 66 -22.23 2.54 -0.11
C ALA A 66 -21.67 3.79 0.60
N GLU A 67 -21.10 3.62 1.79
CA GLU A 67 -20.45 4.70 2.53
C GLU A 67 -19.22 5.26 1.78
N MET A 68 -18.36 4.39 1.27
CA MET A 68 -17.21 4.80 0.44
C MET A 68 -17.67 5.53 -0.83
N GLU A 69 -18.70 5.03 -1.52
CA GLU A 69 -19.22 5.69 -2.72
C GLU A 69 -19.71 7.12 -2.43
N LEU A 70 -20.48 7.28 -1.35
CA LEU A 70 -20.96 8.59 -0.91
C LEU A 70 -19.81 9.52 -0.55
N PHE A 71 -18.78 9.02 0.11
CA PHE A 71 -17.57 9.80 0.40
C PHE A 71 -16.89 10.28 -0.88
N LEU A 72 -16.63 9.37 -1.83
CA LEU A 72 -15.96 9.68 -3.10
C LEU A 72 -16.73 10.76 -3.88
N ARG A 73 -18.05 10.60 -4.03
CA ARG A 73 -18.90 11.59 -4.71
C ARG A 73 -18.83 12.96 -4.05
N ARG A 74 -18.77 13.01 -2.72
CA ARG A 74 -18.72 14.25 -1.95
C ARG A 74 -17.34 14.91 -1.90
N GLU A 75 -16.27 14.17 -2.15
CA GLU A 75 -14.91 14.65 -2.36
C GLU A 75 -14.60 14.92 -3.85
N GLU A 76 -15.62 14.84 -4.71
CA GLU A 76 -15.50 15.05 -6.17
C GLU A 76 -14.48 14.09 -6.81
N LEU A 77 -14.36 12.89 -6.26
CA LEU A 77 -13.60 11.78 -6.81
C LEU A 77 -14.52 10.86 -7.62
N PRO A 78 -14.17 10.48 -8.86
CA PRO A 78 -15.00 9.61 -9.70
C PRO A 78 -15.04 8.18 -9.12
N PRO A 79 -16.18 7.69 -8.61
CA PRO A 79 -16.19 6.42 -7.89
C PRO A 79 -15.75 5.22 -8.74
N GLN A 80 -16.16 5.20 -10.01
CA GLN A 80 -15.83 4.14 -10.96
C GLN A 80 -14.36 4.10 -11.38
N ASP A 81 -13.65 5.23 -11.28
CA ASP A 81 -12.23 5.33 -11.67
C ASP A 81 -11.31 5.40 -10.44
N THR A 82 -11.84 5.09 -9.25
CA THR A 82 -11.11 5.14 -7.98
C THR A 82 -10.98 3.76 -7.36
N ALA A 83 -9.75 3.33 -7.09
CA ALA A 83 -9.46 2.20 -6.19
C ALA A 83 -9.14 2.73 -4.78
N GLY A 84 -9.75 2.14 -3.76
CA GLY A 84 -9.78 2.73 -2.42
C GLY A 84 -9.44 1.78 -1.30
N LEU A 85 -8.65 2.27 -0.35
CA LEU A 85 -8.28 1.60 0.90
C LEU A 85 -8.84 2.39 2.08
N LEU A 86 -9.15 1.71 3.18
CA LEU A 86 -9.60 2.31 4.45
C LEU A 86 -8.61 2.00 5.56
N THR A 87 -8.24 3.00 6.36
CA THR A 87 -7.35 2.82 7.50
C THR A 87 -7.76 3.66 8.69
N ALA A 88 -7.66 3.12 9.90
CA ALA A 88 -7.74 3.93 11.13
C ALA A 88 -6.37 4.39 11.64
N ALA A 89 -5.30 4.02 10.95
CA ALA A 89 -3.99 4.61 11.17
C ALA A 89 -3.96 6.05 10.65
N ARG A 90 -3.18 6.91 11.30
CA ARG A 90 -3.05 8.29 10.86
C ARG A 90 -2.34 8.34 9.52
N VAL A 91 -3.00 8.85 8.48
CA VAL A 91 -2.40 8.92 7.13
C VAL A 91 -1.19 9.86 7.06
N ARG A 92 -1.07 10.80 8.00
CA ARG A 92 0.12 11.64 8.17
C ARG A 92 1.36 10.88 8.64
N ASP A 93 1.19 9.71 9.24
CA ASP A 93 2.27 8.87 9.76
C ASP A 93 2.71 7.82 8.72
N ALA A 94 2.17 7.89 7.49
CA ALA A 94 2.50 6.96 6.42
C ALA A 94 4.01 6.93 6.15
N GLY A 95 4.54 5.72 5.99
CA GLY A 95 5.90 5.49 5.50
C GLY A 95 5.92 5.46 3.98
N ARG A 96 7.05 5.85 3.40
CA ARG A 96 7.24 5.96 1.96
C ARG A 96 8.68 5.71 1.56
N LEU A 97 8.89 4.84 0.58
CA LEU A 97 10.17 4.72 -0.10
C LEU A 97 9.97 4.56 -1.61
N ALA A 98 10.83 5.23 -2.38
CA ALA A 98 10.91 5.06 -3.82
C ALA A 98 12.33 4.68 -4.26
N LEU A 99 12.43 3.68 -5.13
CA LEU A 99 13.67 3.19 -5.72
C LEU A 99 13.59 3.24 -7.24
N THR A 100 14.71 3.56 -7.87
CA THR A 100 14.91 3.46 -9.33
C THR A 100 16.08 2.52 -9.62
N ALA A 101 15.92 1.64 -10.59
CA ALA A 101 16.98 0.79 -11.13
C ALA A 101 17.30 1.24 -12.55
N ARG A 102 18.52 1.75 -12.79
CA ARG A 102 19.00 2.18 -14.12
C ARG A 102 20.19 1.31 -14.54
N ALA A 103 20.38 1.14 -15.85
CA ALA A 103 21.61 0.53 -16.35
C ALA A 103 22.76 1.51 -16.07
N ASP A 104 23.84 1.01 -15.49
CA ASP A 104 25.11 1.70 -15.41
C ASP A 104 25.89 1.53 -16.71
N ASP A 105 27.03 2.23 -16.81
CA ASP A 105 27.91 2.21 -18.00
C ASP A 105 28.51 0.82 -18.28
N GLY A 106 28.46 -0.11 -17.31
CA GLY A 106 28.90 -1.51 -17.43
C GLY A 106 27.79 -2.49 -17.81
N GLY A 107 26.54 -2.03 -17.95
CA GLY A 107 25.38 -2.87 -18.23
C GLY A 107 24.80 -3.58 -17.00
N ASP A 108 25.41 -3.40 -15.83
CA ASP A 108 24.80 -3.78 -14.56
C ASP A 108 23.76 -2.74 -14.19
N MET A 109 22.77 -3.14 -13.41
CA MET A 109 21.64 -2.26 -13.12
C MET A 109 21.75 -1.80 -11.67
N ALA A 110 22.27 -0.59 -11.47
CA ALA A 110 22.37 0.06 -10.17
C ALA A 110 20.99 0.49 -9.64
N ILE A 111 20.74 0.22 -8.35
CA ILE A 111 19.51 0.62 -7.65
C ILE A 111 19.85 1.77 -6.71
N ALA A 112 19.09 2.86 -6.80
CA ALA A 112 19.24 4.05 -5.98
C ALA A 112 17.88 4.56 -5.50
N ALA A 113 17.89 5.51 -4.56
CA ALA A 113 16.70 6.29 -4.23
C ALA A 113 16.16 6.99 -5.49
N ALA A 114 14.84 6.97 -5.67
CA ALA A 114 14.22 7.66 -6.80
C ALA A 114 13.94 9.12 -6.47
N GLU A 115 14.25 9.99 -7.41
CA GLU A 115 13.84 11.40 -7.38
C GLU A 115 12.39 11.53 -7.88
N PRO A 116 11.65 12.58 -7.49
CA PRO A 116 10.35 12.89 -8.07
C PRO A 116 10.42 12.99 -9.59
N ALA A 117 9.45 12.38 -10.29
CA ALA A 117 9.42 12.44 -11.74
C ALA A 117 9.08 13.86 -12.22
N ALA A 118 9.70 14.27 -13.31
CA ALA A 118 9.28 15.50 -13.99
C ALA A 118 7.81 15.35 -14.44
N PRO A 119 7.00 16.42 -14.37
CA PRO A 119 5.64 16.39 -14.88
C PRO A 119 5.62 15.93 -16.34
N LEU A 120 4.72 15.00 -16.67
CA LEU A 120 4.48 14.66 -18.07
C LEU A 120 3.87 15.92 -18.72
N LEU A 121 4.54 16.51 -19.71
CA LEU A 121 4.00 17.68 -20.42
C LEU A 121 2.67 17.27 -21.06
N ALA A 122 1.57 17.82 -20.54
CA ALA A 122 0.24 17.63 -21.11
C ALA A 122 0.22 18.22 -22.52
N GLY A 123 0.04 17.37 -23.55
CA GLY A 123 -0.05 17.83 -24.93
C GLY A 123 0.70 17.03 -25.99
N ALA A 124 1.38 15.93 -25.64
CA ALA A 124 1.83 14.96 -26.65
C ALA A 124 0.63 14.12 -27.12
N GLY A 125 -0.26 14.76 -27.91
CA GLY A 125 -1.36 14.11 -28.61
C GLY A 125 -0.86 13.12 -29.66
N GLY A 126 -0.55 11.91 -29.22
CA GLY A 126 -0.47 10.71 -30.03
C GLY A 126 -1.30 9.64 -29.32
N GLY A 127 -1.98 8.76 -30.06
CA GLY A 127 -2.89 7.78 -29.48
C GLY A 127 -2.24 6.85 -28.43
N ALA A 128 -3.01 5.88 -27.94
CA ALA A 128 -2.66 4.89 -26.89
C ALA A 128 -1.38 4.04 -27.13
N ALA A 129 -0.52 4.40 -28.08
CA ALA A 129 0.79 3.84 -28.32
C ALA A 129 1.93 4.81 -27.91
N ALA A 130 2.50 4.50 -26.74
CA ALA A 130 3.95 4.50 -26.50
C ALA A 130 4.71 5.84 -26.52
N ILE A 131 4.63 6.58 -25.41
CA ILE A 131 5.89 7.02 -24.78
C ILE A 131 6.37 5.86 -23.92
N ARG A 132 7.05 4.89 -24.54
CA ARG A 132 7.83 3.92 -23.77
C ARG A 132 8.88 4.72 -23.01
N GLU A 133 8.83 4.68 -21.69
CA GLU A 133 9.88 5.27 -20.86
C GLU A 133 11.17 4.50 -21.17
N ARG A 134 12.02 5.06 -22.05
CA ARG A 134 13.39 4.58 -22.27
C ARG A 134 14.18 4.94 -21.02
N GLY A 135 14.15 4.07 -20.02
CA GLY A 135 14.74 4.36 -18.74
C GLY A 135 14.46 3.28 -17.70
N GLY A 136 15.04 3.48 -16.51
CA GLY A 136 15.03 2.52 -15.42
C GLY A 136 13.66 2.01 -14.97
N LEU A 137 13.69 0.96 -14.17
CA LEU A 137 12.50 0.48 -13.45
C LEU A 137 12.35 1.34 -12.20
N THR A 138 11.15 1.86 -11.94
CA THR A 138 10.86 2.62 -10.72
C THR A 138 9.77 1.91 -9.93
N VAL A 139 9.97 1.82 -8.61
CA VAL A 139 8.98 1.31 -7.66
C VAL A 139 8.89 2.31 -6.51
N GLU A 140 7.68 2.72 -6.18
CA GLU A 140 7.38 3.55 -5.03
C GLU A 140 6.34 2.84 -4.18
N ALA A 141 6.63 2.62 -2.90
CA ALA A 141 5.69 2.05 -1.97
C ALA A 141 5.31 3.07 -0.89
N TRP A 142 4.07 2.94 -0.45
CA TRP A 142 3.49 3.66 0.66
C TRP A 142 2.85 2.68 1.61
N ALA A 143 2.98 2.92 2.91
CA ALA A 143 2.29 2.13 3.90
C ALA A 143 1.72 3.01 5.01
N THR A 144 0.50 2.70 5.43
CA THR A 144 -0.02 3.12 6.74
C THR A 144 -0.09 1.89 7.62
N ALA A 145 0.35 1.98 8.88
CA ALA A 145 0.32 0.87 9.81
C ALA A 145 -0.50 1.22 11.05
N GLY A 146 -1.62 0.52 11.23
CA GLY A 146 -2.25 0.38 12.52
C GLY A 146 -1.84 -0.96 13.14
N LEU A 147 -1.52 -0.96 14.43
CA LEU A 147 -1.13 -2.18 15.16
C LEU A 147 -2.11 -2.48 16.30
N GLY A 148 -3.37 -2.05 16.18
CA GLY A 148 -4.42 -2.30 17.19
C GLY A 148 -4.98 -3.73 17.13
N ASN A 149 -5.08 -4.30 15.93
CA ASN A 149 -5.71 -5.58 15.59
C ASN A 149 -4.71 -6.57 14.96
N LYS A 150 -3.52 -6.68 15.58
CA LYS A 150 -2.42 -7.54 15.11
C LYS A 150 -2.89 -8.98 14.92
N ALA A 151 -2.52 -9.58 13.79
CA ALA A 151 -2.95 -10.91 13.40
C ALA A 151 -1.78 -11.75 12.87
N ARG A 152 -1.93 -13.08 12.95
CA ARG A 152 -1.04 -14.04 12.29
C ARG A 152 -1.87 -14.95 11.40
N ALA A 153 -1.49 -15.05 10.14
CA ALA A 153 -2.10 -16.00 9.22
C ALA A 153 -1.97 -17.43 9.76
N GLY A 154 -3.09 -18.18 9.73
CA GLY A 154 -3.16 -19.53 10.26
C GLY A 154 -3.45 -19.64 11.76
N LEU A 155 -3.62 -18.54 12.50
CA LEU A 155 -4.11 -18.56 13.88
C LEU A 155 -5.58 -18.16 13.97
N THR A 156 -6.31 -18.80 14.89
CA THR A 156 -7.70 -18.43 15.20
C THR A 156 -7.74 -17.07 15.90
N LEU A 157 -8.59 -16.18 15.41
CA LEU A 157 -8.90 -14.90 16.03
C LEU A 157 -10.42 -14.81 16.28
N PRO A 158 -10.86 -14.18 17.37
CA PRO A 158 -12.29 -13.97 17.59
C PRO A 158 -12.86 -13.09 16.45
N ALA A 159 -14.10 -13.35 16.02
CA ALA A 159 -14.76 -12.57 14.97
C ALA A 159 -14.82 -11.06 15.31
N ALA A 160 -14.89 -10.74 16.60
CA ALA A 160 -14.78 -9.38 17.13
C ALA A 160 -13.41 -8.71 16.89
N ALA A 161 -12.40 -9.37 16.30
CA ALA A 161 -11.13 -8.75 15.94
C ALA A 161 -11.16 -8.02 14.58
N LEU A 162 -12.30 -8.01 13.89
CA LEU A 162 -12.55 -7.22 12.68
C LEU A 162 -12.80 -5.75 13.05
N TYR A 163 -11.78 -5.06 13.54
CA TYR A 163 -11.82 -3.61 13.78
C TYR A 163 -10.90 -2.85 12.81
N PRO A 164 -11.20 -1.57 12.51
CA PRO A 164 -10.32 -0.68 11.78
C PRO A 164 -9.02 -0.42 12.55
N GLY A 165 -7.89 -0.60 11.89
CA GLY A 165 -6.57 -0.44 12.50
C GLY A 165 -5.49 -1.10 11.69
N THR A 166 -5.65 -1.11 10.37
CA THR A 166 -5.01 -2.05 9.46
C THR A 166 -3.69 -1.54 8.89
N ILE A 167 -2.93 -2.46 8.30
CA ILE A 167 -1.79 -2.15 7.45
C ILE A 167 -2.26 -2.13 6.00
N ASN A 168 -2.22 -0.94 5.38
CA ASN A 168 -2.50 -0.76 3.96
C ASN A 168 -1.21 -0.42 3.24
N ILE A 169 -1.00 -1.05 2.08
CA ILE A 169 0.17 -0.88 1.23
C ILE A 169 -0.28 -0.50 -0.17
N ILE A 170 0.29 0.58 -0.72
CA ILE A 170 0.15 0.95 -2.13
C ILE A 170 1.53 0.87 -2.77
N VAL A 171 1.64 0.15 -3.89
CA VAL A 171 2.86 0.05 -4.69
C VAL A 171 2.58 0.63 -6.07
N LEU A 172 3.34 1.64 -6.45
CA LEU A 172 3.32 2.25 -7.78
C LEU A 172 4.55 1.78 -8.55
N THR A 173 4.40 1.44 -9.82
CA THR A 173 5.53 1.17 -10.71
C THR A 173 5.30 1.67 -12.11
N ASN A 174 6.38 2.03 -12.80
CA ASN A 174 6.30 2.33 -14.22
C ASN A 174 6.25 1.06 -15.11
N ALA A 175 6.52 -0.14 -14.58
CA ALA A 175 6.58 -1.38 -15.36
C ALA A 175 5.28 -1.71 -16.12
N GLN A 176 5.41 -2.53 -17.16
CA GLN A 176 4.31 -3.30 -17.75
C GLN A 176 4.24 -4.65 -17.04
N LEU A 177 3.11 -5.01 -16.44
CA LEU A 177 3.01 -6.22 -15.63
C LEU A 177 2.08 -7.24 -16.26
N THR A 178 2.48 -8.51 -16.30
CA THR A 178 1.51 -9.59 -16.58
C THR A 178 0.61 -9.82 -15.36
N ASP A 179 -0.51 -10.53 -15.53
CA ASP A 179 -1.36 -10.92 -14.39
C ASP A 179 -0.57 -11.74 -13.36
N ALA A 180 0.31 -12.62 -13.84
CA ALA A 180 1.23 -13.37 -12.99
C ALA A 180 2.17 -12.45 -12.21
N ALA A 181 2.75 -11.43 -12.85
CA ALA A 181 3.60 -10.46 -12.16
C ALA A 181 2.83 -9.67 -11.09
N MET A 182 1.60 -9.24 -11.38
CA MET A 182 0.73 -8.55 -10.42
C MET A 182 0.43 -9.43 -9.19
N ALA A 183 0.06 -10.69 -9.40
CA ALA A 183 -0.19 -11.63 -8.30
C ALA A 183 1.07 -11.88 -7.46
N ASN A 184 2.23 -12.05 -8.11
CA ASN A 184 3.50 -12.22 -7.40
C ASN A 184 3.92 -10.95 -6.63
N ALA A 185 3.62 -9.76 -7.17
CA ALA A 185 3.87 -8.51 -6.48
C ALA A 185 3.10 -8.41 -5.16
N VAL A 186 1.84 -8.87 -5.12
CA VAL A 186 1.05 -8.95 -3.89
C VAL A 186 1.69 -9.91 -2.88
N ILE A 187 2.18 -11.07 -3.32
CA ILE A 187 2.89 -12.03 -2.46
C ILE A 187 4.15 -11.38 -1.88
N THR A 188 5.01 -10.81 -2.72
CA THR A 188 6.26 -10.16 -2.28
C THR A 188 6.01 -8.98 -1.35
N ALA A 189 5.00 -8.15 -1.60
CA ALA A 189 4.59 -7.09 -0.69
C ALA A 189 4.11 -7.65 0.67
N THR A 190 3.39 -8.76 0.66
CA THR A 190 2.89 -9.43 1.88
C THR A 190 4.05 -10.00 2.71
N GLU A 191 5.01 -10.66 2.07
CA GLU A 191 6.23 -11.17 2.73
C GLU A 191 7.07 -10.04 3.32
N ALA A 192 7.26 -8.95 2.58
CA ALA A 192 8.00 -7.78 3.04
C ALA A 192 7.37 -7.10 4.25
N LYS A 193 6.04 -6.96 4.25
CA LYS A 193 5.27 -6.50 5.41
C LYS A 193 5.50 -7.40 6.63
N ALA A 194 5.36 -8.72 6.45
CA ALA A 194 5.56 -9.67 7.54
C ALA A 194 7.00 -9.59 8.10
N ALA A 195 8.01 -9.48 7.23
CA ALA A 195 9.40 -9.30 7.64
C ALA A 195 9.62 -8.01 8.46
N ALA A 196 9.00 -6.89 8.05
CA ALA A 196 9.07 -5.64 8.81
C ALA A 196 8.43 -5.77 10.21
N LEU A 197 7.28 -6.44 10.32
CA LEU A 197 6.64 -6.71 11.62
C LEU A 197 7.47 -7.64 12.51
N GLN A 198 8.14 -8.63 11.91
CA GLN A 198 9.04 -9.54 12.63
C GLN A 198 10.25 -8.79 13.19
N GLU A 199 10.85 -7.88 12.43
CA GLU A 199 11.96 -7.05 12.91
C GLU A 199 11.56 -6.17 14.10
N LEU A 200 10.36 -5.61 14.05
CA LEU A 200 9.80 -4.83 15.15
C LEU A 200 9.31 -5.71 16.31
N ALA A 201 9.50 -7.04 16.23
CA ALA A 201 9.03 -8.02 17.20
C ALA A 201 7.54 -7.85 17.55
N VAL A 202 6.72 -7.48 16.57
CA VAL A 202 5.29 -7.26 16.75
C VAL A 202 4.60 -8.59 17.02
N ARG A 203 4.00 -8.74 18.20
CA ARG A 203 3.33 -9.99 18.62
C ARG A 203 1.82 -9.84 18.63
N VAL A 204 1.13 -10.92 18.27
CA VAL A 204 -0.32 -11.03 18.43
C VAL A 204 -0.61 -11.02 19.92
N ALA A 205 -1.36 -10.03 20.41
CA ALA A 205 -1.79 -10.03 21.81
C ALA A 205 -2.70 -11.24 22.04
N ALA A 206 -2.64 -11.85 23.23
CA ALA A 206 -3.67 -12.79 23.65
C ALA A 206 -4.99 -12.02 23.79
N HIS A 207 -5.78 -11.92 22.72
CA HIS A 207 -7.09 -11.27 22.72
C HIS A 207 -8.11 -12.11 23.50
N GLY A 208 -7.91 -12.24 24.81
CA GLY A 208 -8.69 -13.13 25.68
C GLY A 208 -8.58 -14.63 25.32
N ALA A 209 -7.92 -14.98 24.22
CA ALA A 209 -7.59 -16.35 23.85
C ALA A 209 -6.62 -16.88 24.89
N GLN A 210 -7.11 -17.77 25.76
CA GLN A 210 -6.24 -18.57 26.59
C GLN A 210 -5.18 -19.22 25.70
N PRO A 211 -3.89 -19.23 26.10
CA PRO A 211 -2.80 -19.91 25.38
C PRO A 211 -3.17 -21.33 24.94
N ALA A 212 -4.04 -22.00 25.71
CA ALA A 212 -4.58 -23.33 25.43
C ALA A 212 -5.27 -23.48 24.06
N ALA A 213 -5.93 -22.45 23.52
CA ALA A 213 -6.58 -22.51 22.20
C ALA A 213 -5.58 -22.41 21.03
N SER A 214 -4.34 -22.00 21.30
CA SER A 214 -3.27 -21.91 20.30
C SER A 214 -2.41 -23.19 20.21
N GLY A 215 -2.64 -24.17 21.09
CA GLY A 215 -1.81 -25.37 21.19
C GLY A 215 -0.37 -25.10 21.67
N LEU A 216 -0.08 -23.88 22.12
CA LEU A 216 1.24 -23.48 22.61
C LEU A 216 1.36 -23.75 24.11
N PRO A 217 2.56 -24.16 24.57
CA PRO A 217 2.83 -24.32 26.00
C PRO A 217 2.75 -22.96 26.72
N ALA A 218 2.43 -22.99 28.02
CA ALA A 218 2.12 -21.79 28.82
C ALA A 218 3.29 -20.79 28.94
N ASP A 219 4.52 -21.24 28.67
CA ASP A 219 5.77 -20.48 28.68
C ASP A 219 6.23 -20.02 27.29
N ALA A 220 5.51 -20.37 26.22
CA ALA A 220 5.86 -19.95 24.87
C ALA A 220 5.64 -18.44 24.68
N ALA A 221 6.62 -17.78 24.06
CA ALA A 221 6.47 -16.40 23.62
C ALA A 221 5.29 -16.28 22.63
N LEU A 222 4.50 -15.21 22.77
CA LEU A 222 3.36 -14.96 21.89
C LEU A 222 3.79 -14.95 20.41
N PRO A 223 2.99 -15.54 19.49
CA PRO A 223 3.30 -15.55 18.07
C PRO A 223 3.58 -14.17 17.49
N LEU A 224 4.57 -14.10 16.58
CA LEU A 224 4.79 -12.88 15.78
C LEU A 224 3.62 -12.66 14.82
N ALA A 225 3.22 -11.41 14.68
CA ALA A 225 2.22 -11.00 13.72
C ALA A 225 2.78 -11.08 12.29
N THR A 226 1.95 -11.50 11.34
CA THR A 226 2.26 -11.41 9.90
C THR A 226 1.51 -10.26 9.25
N GLY A 227 0.62 -9.59 9.99
CA GLY A 227 -0.23 -8.53 9.48
C GLY A 227 -1.28 -8.08 10.51
N THR A 228 -2.41 -7.66 9.99
CA THR A 228 -3.61 -7.28 10.75
C THR A 228 -4.82 -8.02 10.20
N THR A 229 -5.97 -7.97 10.86
CA THR A 229 -7.16 -8.74 10.42
C THR A 229 -7.72 -8.31 9.06
N THR A 230 -7.35 -7.12 8.58
CA THR A 230 -7.91 -6.50 7.37
C THR A 230 -6.84 -5.83 6.51
N ASP A 231 -5.62 -6.37 6.49
CA ASP A 231 -4.55 -5.78 5.69
C ASP A 231 -4.86 -5.81 4.19
N ALA A 232 -4.41 -4.77 3.49
CA ALA A 232 -4.69 -4.62 2.08
C ALA A 232 -3.47 -4.15 1.29
N VAL A 233 -3.35 -4.66 0.07
CA VAL A 233 -2.29 -4.35 -0.88
C VAL A 233 -2.92 -3.90 -2.19
N LEU A 234 -2.46 -2.77 -2.71
CA LEU A 234 -2.84 -2.25 -4.02
C LEU A 234 -1.57 -2.09 -4.84
N ILE A 235 -1.44 -2.88 -5.92
CA ILE A 235 -0.40 -2.72 -6.93
C ILE A 235 -0.96 -1.88 -8.07
N ALA A 236 -0.26 -0.83 -8.49
CA ALA A 236 -0.64 0.05 -9.57
C ALA A 236 0.53 0.26 -10.54
N ALA A 237 0.31 -0.02 -11.81
CA ALA A 237 1.30 0.04 -12.87
C ALA A 237 0.88 1.02 -13.96
N THR A 238 1.81 1.87 -14.40
CA THR A 238 1.54 2.79 -15.52
C THR A 238 1.52 2.09 -16.88
N GLU A 239 2.06 0.86 -16.96
CA GLU A 239 2.22 0.11 -18.21
C GLU A 239 3.06 0.81 -19.30
N ARG A 240 3.93 1.78 -18.92
CA ARG A 240 4.80 2.52 -19.88
C ARG A 240 6.26 2.07 -19.92
N GLY A 241 6.71 1.36 -18.88
CA GLY A 241 8.09 0.91 -18.70
C GLY A 241 8.37 -0.46 -19.30
N ARG A 242 9.34 -1.19 -18.74
CA ARG A 242 9.70 -2.55 -19.21
C ARG A 242 8.64 -3.58 -18.83
N LEU A 243 8.45 -4.57 -19.70
CA LEU A 243 7.65 -5.76 -19.40
C LEU A 243 8.31 -6.59 -18.31
N CYS A 244 7.57 -6.89 -17.25
CA CYS A 244 7.94 -7.83 -16.21
C CYS A 244 6.88 -8.92 -16.15
N SER A 245 7.31 -10.15 -16.44
CA SER A 245 6.43 -11.33 -16.44
C SER A 245 6.31 -11.99 -15.07
N TYR A 246 7.16 -11.58 -14.12
CA TYR A 246 7.24 -12.13 -12.78
C TYR A 246 7.78 -11.07 -11.81
N ALA A 247 7.36 -11.15 -10.54
CA ALA A 247 7.71 -10.18 -9.50
C ALA A 247 8.14 -10.85 -8.19
N GLY A 248 8.61 -12.10 -8.24
CA GLY A 248 9.13 -12.78 -7.05
C GLY A 248 10.42 -12.14 -6.52
N THR A 249 10.76 -12.41 -5.27
CA THR A 249 11.84 -11.75 -4.50
C THR A 249 13.21 -11.70 -5.17
N ALA A 250 13.57 -12.72 -5.96
CA ALA A 250 14.84 -12.77 -6.69
C ALA A 250 14.85 -11.94 -8.00
N THR A 251 13.67 -11.53 -8.48
CA THR A 251 13.59 -10.63 -9.64
C THR A 251 13.89 -9.21 -9.22
N ARG A 252 14.35 -8.38 -10.17
CA ARG A 252 14.61 -6.97 -9.90
C ARG A 252 13.38 -6.21 -9.42
N LEU A 253 12.24 -6.43 -10.07
CA LEU A 253 10.96 -5.85 -9.66
C LEU A 253 10.58 -6.32 -8.26
N GLY A 254 10.63 -7.63 -8.00
CA GLY A 254 10.31 -8.19 -6.69
C GLY A 254 11.23 -7.69 -5.58
N TYR A 255 12.54 -7.62 -5.80
CA TYR A 255 13.47 -7.02 -4.85
C TYR A 255 13.09 -5.57 -4.52
N MET A 256 12.81 -4.75 -5.53
CA MET A 256 12.46 -3.34 -5.32
C MET A 256 11.12 -3.19 -4.60
N ILE A 257 10.10 -3.99 -4.94
CA ILE A 257 8.83 -4.06 -4.21
C ILE A 257 9.08 -4.47 -2.77
N GLY A 258 9.80 -5.57 -2.55
CA GLY A 258 10.08 -6.07 -1.21
C GLY A 258 10.80 -5.03 -0.35
N ARG A 259 11.83 -4.38 -0.90
CA ARG A 259 12.61 -3.37 -0.18
C ARG A 259 11.79 -2.12 0.14
N THR A 260 11.06 -1.60 -0.84
CA THR A 260 10.23 -0.38 -0.64
C THR A 260 9.09 -0.61 0.32
N VAL A 261 8.39 -1.75 0.23
CA VAL A 261 7.31 -2.11 1.14
C VAL A 261 7.83 -2.32 2.56
N TYR A 262 8.89 -3.11 2.72
CA TYR A 262 9.48 -3.39 4.03
C TYR A 262 9.86 -2.08 4.76
N GLU A 263 10.59 -1.17 4.11
CA GLU A 263 11.01 0.09 4.73
C GLU A 263 9.81 1.01 5.03
N SER A 264 8.84 1.10 4.10
CA SER A 264 7.64 1.92 4.31
C SER A 264 6.80 1.41 5.47
N VAL A 265 6.65 0.08 5.62
CA VAL A 265 5.92 -0.52 6.75
C VAL A 265 6.69 -0.30 8.06
N LEU A 266 8.02 -0.48 8.06
CA LEU A 266 8.88 -0.24 9.22
C LEU A 266 8.76 1.20 9.72
N GLU A 267 8.83 2.17 8.81
CA GLU A 267 8.68 3.59 9.09
C GLU A 267 7.29 3.91 9.66
N ALA A 268 6.22 3.44 8.99
CA ALA A 268 4.84 3.66 9.44
C ALA A 268 4.57 3.04 10.81
N ALA A 269 5.04 1.81 11.03
CA ALA A 269 4.86 1.09 12.29
C ALA A 269 5.64 1.73 13.45
N ARG A 270 6.84 2.26 13.22
CA ARG A 270 7.61 3.01 14.23
C ARG A 270 6.95 4.32 14.64
N ARG A 271 6.18 4.95 13.74
CA ARG A 271 5.41 6.17 14.02
C ARG A 271 4.05 5.88 14.66
N TRP A 272 3.60 4.63 14.63
CA TRP A 272 2.32 4.26 15.20
C TRP A 272 2.36 4.40 16.72
N THR A 273 1.45 5.23 17.24
CA THR A 273 1.24 5.37 18.69
C THR A 273 -0.10 4.75 19.08
N PRO A 274 -0.16 3.94 20.15
CA PRO A 274 -1.41 3.44 20.69
C PRO A 274 -2.38 4.60 21.03
N PRO A 275 -3.70 4.39 20.91
CA PRO A 275 -4.71 5.41 21.20
C PRO A 275 -4.60 6.05 22.58
N ASP A 276 -4.21 5.27 23.60
CA ASP A 276 -4.32 5.67 25.01
C ASP A 276 -3.15 6.55 25.50
N GLU A 277 -2.08 6.69 24.71
CA GLU A 277 -0.91 7.51 25.06
C GLU A 277 -0.93 8.91 24.40
N ALA A 278 -1.91 9.21 23.56
CA ALA A 278 -1.98 10.49 22.83
C ALA A 278 -2.74 11.60 23.59
N GLY A 279 -3.26 11.32 24.79
CA GLY A 279 -4.06 12.25 25.62
C GLY A 279 -3.44 12.62 26.98
N ALA A 280 -2.22 12.20 27.26
CA ALA A 280 -1.46 12.60 28.46
C ALA A 280 -0.34 13.56 28.05
N GLY A 281 -0.72 14.81 27.76
CA GLY A 281 0.20 15.91 27.42
C GLY A 281 -0.50 17.25 27.53
#